data_AF-A0A9E0BCY1-F1
#
_entry.id   AF-A0A9E0BCY1-F1
#
_cell.length_a   1.000
_cell.length_b   1.000
_cell.length_c   1.000
_cell.angle_alpha   90.00
_cell.angle_beta   90.00
_cell.angle_gamma   90.00
#
_symmetry.space_group_name_H-M   'P 1'
#
loop_
_entity.id
_entity.type
_entity.pdbx_description
1 polymer ?
#
loop_
_entity_poly.entity_id
_entity_poly.type
_entity_poly.pdbx_seq_one_letter_code
_entity_poly.pdbx_strand_id
1 'polypeptide(L)'
;MSDIHHEVISHASEDKAHSALNTKVIWKVFWILLGVTIFEVGIAFTSISPTILMYIFIALTIVKSYYIVGYFMHMKFEVMPFQWSVLLPFILIVYLIFIALYEGSALSMAGTSVGY
;
A
#
# COMPACT_ATOMS: atom_id res chain seq x y z
N MET A 1 34.54 8.99 34.10
CA MET A 1 33.80 10.13 33.48
C MET A 1 34.06 10.22 31.98
N SER A 2 35.25 9.87 31.48
CA SER A 2 35.56 9.73 30.04
C SER A 2 34.91 8.52 29.37
N ASP A 3 34.72 7.41 30.09
CA ASP A 3 34.22 6.15 29.51
C ASP A 3 32.73 6.21 29.14
N ILE A 4 31.92 6.94 29.91
CA ILE A 4 30.50 7.20 29.62
C ILE A 4 30.32 7.99 28.32
N HIS A 5 31.22 8.92 28.02
CA HIS A 5 31.14 9.71 26.77
C HIS A 5 31.48 8.89 25.54
N HIS A 6 32.35 7.88 25.65
CA HIS A 6 32.75 7.04 24.51
C HIS A 6 31.67 6.01 24.14
N GLU A 7 30.93 5.50 25.12
CA GLU A 7 29.79 4.57 24.95
C GLU A 7 28.55 5.28 24.38
N VAL A 8 28.26 6.51 24.84
CA VAL A 8 27.15 7.32 24.30
C VAL A 8 27.41 7.77 22.85
N ILE A 9 28.68 8.01 22.48
CA ILE A 9 29.06 8.37 21.10
C ILE A 9 29.01 7.13 20.18
N SER A 10 29.40 5.94 20.65
CA SER A 10 29.32 4.72 19.81
C SER A 10 27.87 4.34 19.52
N HIS A 11 26.99 4.28 20.53
CA HIS A 11 25.58 3.94 20.34
C HIS A 11 24.81 4.98 19.50
N ALA A 12 25.02 6.28 19.75
CA ALA A 12 24.39 7.33 18.95
C ALA A 12 24.90 7.35 17.48
N SER A 13 26.12 6.87 17.22
CA SER A 13 26.67 6.76 15.86
C SER A 13 26.14 5.54 15.10
N GLU A 14 25.93 4.41 15.79
CA GLU A 14 25.36 3.19 15.23
C GLU A 14 23.88 3.36 14.87
N ASP A 15 23.07 3.99 15.73
CA ASP A 15 21.64 4.23 15.46
C ASP A 15 21.42 5.16 14.26
N LYS A 16 22.27 6.17 14.10
CA LYS A 16 22.20 7.07 12.93
C LYS A 16 22.70 6.40 11.65
N ALA A 17 23.66 5.48 11.75
CA ALA A 17 24.11 4.71 10.61
C ALA A 17 23.00 3.76 10.11
N HIS A 18 22.32 3.03 10.99
CA HIS A 18 21.22 2.12 10.63
C HIS A 18 20.01 2.83 10.00
N SER A 19 19.67 4.03 10.47
CA SER A 19 18.57 4.82 9.89
C SER A 19 18.92 5.40 8.51
N ALA A 20 20.16 5.87 8.32
CA ALA A 20 20.60 6.49 7.07
C ALA A 20 20.68 5.52 5.88
N LEU A 21 20.91 4.22 6.12
CA LEU A 21 20.90 3.20 5.05
C LEU A 21 19.50 3.01 4.46
N ASN A 22 18.44 3.15 5.25
CA ASN A 22 17.06 2.97 4.81
C ASN A 22 16.58 4.12 3.91
N THR A 23 16.99 5.37 4.20
CA THR A 23 16.61 6.55 3.40
C THR A 23 17.09 6.46 1.95
N LYS A 24 18.28 5.90 1.69
CA LYS A 24 18.79 5.73 0.33
C LYS A 24 17.97 4.74 -0.49
N VAL A 25 17.46 3.67 0.14
CA VAL A 25 16.60 2.68 -0.53
C VAL A 25 15.27 3.31 -0.92
N ILE A 26 14.67 4.10 -0.01
CA ILE A 26 13.42 4.82 -0.26
C ILE A 26 13.57 5.78 -1.44
N TRP A 27 14.65 6.55 -1.48
CA TRP A 27 14.94 7.43 -2.61
C TRP A 27 15.13 6.70 -3.93
N LYS A 28 15.80 5.54 -3.92
CA LYS A 28 15.96 4.72 -5.13
C LYS A 28 14.60 4.21 -5.65
N VAL A 29 13.74 3.75 -4.75
CA VAL A 29 12.42 3.21 -5.09
C VAL A 29 11.48 4.32 -5.55
N PHE A 30 11.54 5.49 -4.93
CA PHE A 30 10.83 6.70 -5.38
C PHE A 30 11.12 7.02 -6.85
N TRP A 31 12.39 7.03 -7.25
CA TRP A 31 12.77 7.29 -8.65
C TRP A 31 12.29 6.20 -9.62
N ILE A 32 12.35 4.91 -9.22
CA ILE A 32 11.75 3.83 -10.03
C ILE A 32 10.26 4.06 -10.23
N LEU A 33 9.52 4.36 -9.17
CA LEU A 33 8.08 4.58 -9.20
C LEU A 33 7.68 5.81 -10.01
N LEU A 34 8.45 6.88 -9.87
CA LEU A 34 8.27 8.11 -10.64
C LEU A 34 8.50 7.82 -12.13
N GLY A 35 9.56 7.10 -12.48
CA GLY A 35 9.82 6.68 -13.85
C GLY A 35 8.70 5.82 -14.45
N VAL A 36 8.22 4.82 -13.69
CA VAL A 36 7.07 3.99 -14.10
C VAL A 36 5.81 4.85 -14.33
N THR A 37 5.54 5.81 -13.46
CA THR A 37 4.36 6.69 -13.58
C THR A 37 4.46 7.62 -14.79
N ILE A 38 5.63 8.18 -15.05
CA ILE A 38 5.87 9.02 -16.23
C ILE A 38 5.72 8.19 -17.51
N PHE A 39 6.23 6.95 -17.51
CA PHE A 39 6.08 6.02 -18.62
C PHE A 39 4.61 5.68 -18.88
N GLU A 40 3.83 5.46 -17.82
CA GLU A 40 2.40 5.18 -17.89
C GLU A 40 1.63 6.35 -18.56
N VAL A 41 1.91 7.57 -18.10
CA VAL A 41 1.33 8.79 -18.69
C VAL A 41 1.80 8.99 -20.14
N GLY A 42 3.07 8.72 -20.44
CA GLY A 42 3.62 8.82 -21.80
C GLY A 42 2.98 7.85 -22.79
N ILE A 43 2.73 6.60 -22.37
CA ILE A 43 1.98 5.62 -23.16
C ILE A 43 0.54 6.10 -23.37
N ALA A 44 -0.08 6.72 -22.37
CA ALA A 44 -1.45 7.22 -22.49
C ALA A 44 -1.60 8.34 -23.53
N PHE A 45 -0.53 9.09 -23.83
CA PHE A 45 -0.52 10.07 -24.92
C PHE A 45 -0.35 9.45 -26.31
N THR A 46 0.06 8.18 -26.40
CA THR A 46 0.12 7.47 -27.68
C THR A 46 -1.26 6.94 -28.03
N SER A 47 -1.71 7.07 -29.28
CA SER A 47 -3.02 6.58 -29.77
C SER A 47 -3.08 5.04 -29.89
N ILE A 48 -2.78 4.33 -28.81
CA ILE A 48 -2.94 2.88 -28.68
C ILE A 48 -4.41 2.58 -28.38
N SER A 49 -4.86 1.40 -28.81
CA SER A 49 -6.21 0.93 -28.50
C SER A 49 -6.48 0.98 -26.98
N PRO A 50 -7.63 1.55 -26.56
CA PRO A 50 -7.95 1.77 -25.15
C PRO A 50 -8.01 0.49 -24.34
N THR A 51 -8.32 -0.65 -24.98
CA THR A 51 -8.33 -1.96 -24.32
C THR A 51 -6.93 -2.40 -23.89
N ILE A 52 -5.92 -2.20 -24.74
CA ILE A 52 -4.53 -2.56 -24.43
C ILE A 52 -3.96 -1.62 -23.37
N LEU A 53 -4.30 -0.33 -23.45
CA LEU A 53 -3.93 0.67 -22.47
C LEU A 53 -4.51 0.33 -21.07
N MET A 54 -5.78 -0.11 -21.00
CA MET A 54 -6.37 -0.57 -19.74
C MET A 54 -5.58 -1.72 -19.10
N TYR A 55 -5.22 -2.74 -19.87
CA TYR A 55 -4.45 -3.87 -19.34
C TYR A 55 -3.05 -3.46 -18.87
N ILE A 56 -2.38 -2.57 -19.62
CA ILE A 56 -1.04 -2.08 -19.24
C ILE A 56 -1.10 -1.25 -17.94
N PHE A 57 -2.11 -0.38 -17.81
CA PHE A 57 -2.33 0.42 -16.61
C PHE A 57 -2.62 -0.44 -15.39
N ILE A 58 -3.46 -1.48 -15.53
CA ILE A 58 -3.74 -2.43 -14.44
C ILE A 58 -2.45 -3.14 -14.01
N ALA A 59 -1.67 -3.66 -14.95
CA ALA A 59 -0.43 -4.35 -14.67
C ALA A 59 0.60 -3.42 -13.98
N LEU A 60 0.79 -2.21 -14.51
CA LEU A 60 1.71 -1.21 -13.95
C LEU A 60 1.25 -0.74 -12.57
N THR A 61 -0.06 -0.62 -12.33
CA THR A 61 -0.62 -0.27 -11.01
C THR A 61 -0.33 -1.34 -9.96
N ILE A 62 -0.40 -2.62 -10.31
CA ILE A 62 -0.04 -3.73 -9.38
C ILE A 62 1.46 -3.68 -9.06
N VAL A 63 2.31 -3.48 -10.08
CA VAL A 63 3.76 -3.36 -9.88
C VAL A 63 4.05 -2.17 -8.95
N LYS A 64 3.44 -1.02 -9.22
CA LYS A 64 3.57 0.20 -8.43
C LYS A 64 3.16 -0.02 -6.97
N SER A 65 2.02 -0.68 -6.73
CA SER A 65 1.52 -0.94 -5.37
C SER A 65 2.44 -1.86 -4.59
N TYR A 66 3.02 -2.88 -5.24
CA TYR A 66 4.02 -3.75 -4.62
C TYR A 66 5.24 -2.97 -4.14
N TYR A 67 5.79 -2.07 -4.99
CA TYR A 67 6.93 -1.24 -4.58
C TYR A 67 6.56 -0.22 -3.49
N ILE A 68 5.33 0.32 -3.49
CA ILE A 68 4.90 1.25 -2.44
C ILE A 68 4.78 0.56 -1.09
N VAL A 69 4.03 -0.55 -1.04
CA VAL A 69 3.77 -1.29 0.20
C VAL A 69 5.03 -1.98 0.72
N GLY A 70 5.94 -2.40 -0.17
CA GLY A 70 7.18 -3.06 0.25
C GLY A 70 8.26 -2.10 0.76
N TYR A 71 8.33 -0.87 0.27
CA TYR A 71 9.47 0.04 0.53
C TYR A 71 9.11 1.39 1.17
N PHE A 72 7.94 1.99 0.89
CA PHE A 72 7.52 3.22 1.59
C PHE A 72 6.86 2.92 2.93
N MET A 73 6.20 1.77 3.02
CA MET A 73 5.90 1.14 4.29
C MET A 73 7.12 0.28 4.60
N HIS A 74 7.85 0.63 5.66
CA HIS A 74 9.13 0.04 6.07
C HIS A 74 8.97 -1.48 6.38
N MET A 75 8.93 -2.34 5.36
CA MET A 75 8.28 -3.66 5.48
C MET A 75 9.02 -4.82 4.85
N LYS A 76 10.26 -4.60 4.40
CA LYS A 76 11.04 -5.68 3.80
C LYS A 76 12.05 -6.33 4.76
N PHE A 77 12.24 -5.78 5.96
CA PHE A 77 13.19 -6.33 6.94
C PHE A 77 12.60 -6.57 8.33
N GLU A 78 11.51 -5.91 8.72
CA GLU A 78 10.80 -6.23 9.94
C GLU A 78 9.29 -6.08 9.74
N VAL A 79 8.53 -6.93 10.45
CA VAL A 79 7.10 -6.85 10.76
C VAL A 79 6.10 -7.50 9.75
N MET A 80 5.78 -8.77 10.02
CA MET A 80 4.58 -9.48 9.53
C MET A 80 3.17 -8.83 9.79
N PRO A 81 2.90 -7.88 10.72
CA PRO A 81 1.55 -7.37 11.00
C PRO A 81 1.05 -6.27 10.05
N PHE A 82 1.86 -5.75 9.13
CA PHE A 82 1.39 -4.68 8.23
C PHE A 82 0.44 -5.18 7.13
N GLN A 83 0.65 -6.42 6.64
CA GLN A 83 -0.33 -7.08 5.78
C GLN A 83 -1.67 -7.20 6.50
N TRP A 84 -1.65 -7.55 7.79
CA TRP A 84 -2.85 -7.60 8.63
C TRP A 84 -3.49 -6.21 8.83
N SER A 85 -2.71 -5.14 8.97
CA SER A 85 -3.24 -3.77 9.11
C SER A 85 -4.00 -3.27 7.87
N VAL A 86 -3.68 -3.75 6.68
CA VAL A 86 -4.41 -3.41 5.44
C VAL A 86 -5.54 -4.42 5.16
N LEU A 87 -5.28 -5.70 5.43
CA LEU A 87 -6.23 -6.79 5.15
C LEU A 87 -7.43 -6.78 6.11
N LEU A 88 -7.22 -6.40 7.38
CA LEU A 88 -8.27 -6.35 8.40
C LEU A 88 -9.35 -5.28 8.14
N PRO A 89 -9.03 -4.00 7.83
CA PRO A 89 -10.06 -3.04 7.44
C PRO A 89 -10.71 -3.42 6.11
N PHE A 90 -9.99 -4.05 5.19
CA PHE A 90 -10.54 -4.51 3.92
C PHE A 90 -11.60 -5.61 4.11
N ILE A 91 -11.30 -6.64 4.92
CA ILE A 91 -12.25 -7.72 5.21
C ILE A 91 -13.49 -7.20 5.95
N LEU A 92 -13.30 -6.22 6.84
CA LEU A 92 -14.39 -5.60 7.58
C LEU A 92 -15.35 -4.84 6.66
N ILE A 93 -14.84 -4.11 5.66
CA ILE A 93 -15.67 -3.42 4.66
C ILE A 93 -16.50 -4.42 3.85
N VAL A 94 -15.88 -5.49 3.33
CA VAL A 94 -16.59 -6.52 2.56
C VAL A 94 -17.66 -7.20 3.41
N TYR A 95 -17.34 -7.48 4.68
CA TYR A 95 -18.26 -8.09 5.63
C TYR A 95 -19.45 -7.16 5.99
N LEU A 96 -19.19 -5.86 6.17
CA LEU A 96 -20.27 -4.87 6.39
C LEU A 96 -21.20 -4.74 5.18
N ILE A 97 -20.65 -4.73 3.97
CA ILE A 97 -21.46 -4.71 2.74
C ILE A 97 -22.34 -5.96 2.67
N PHE A 98 -21.78 -7.14 2.99
CA PHE A 98 -22.54 -8.38 3.02
C PHE A 98 -23.71 -8.34 4.00
N ILE A 99 -23.48 -7.90 5.24
CA ILE A 99 -24.56 -7.75 6.24
C ILE A 99 -25.60 -6.73 5.80
N ALA A 100 -25.16 -5.57 5.28
CA ALA A 100 -26.09 -4.52 4.84
C ALA A 100 -26.99 -5.00 3.69
N LEU A 101 -26.46 -5.80 2.76
CA LEU A 101 -27.25 -6.41 1.68
C LEU A 101 -28.18 -7.51 2.21
N TYR A 102 -27.72 -8.32 3.16
CA TYR A 102 -28.53 -9.39 3.77
C TYR A 102 -29.72 -8.80 4.54
N GLU A 103 -29.48 -7.88 5.48
CA GLU A 103 -30.53 -7.21 6.25
C GLU A 103 -31.42 -6.35 5.35
N GLY A 104 -30.85 -5.65 4.37
CA GLY A 104 -31.62 -4.87 3.39
C GLY A 104 -32.56 -5.74 2.57
N SER A 105 -32.11 -6.93 2.14
CA SER A 105 -32.96 -7.89 1.42
C SER A 105 -34.05 -8.50 2.31
N ALA A 106 -33.73 -8.82 3.57
CA ALA A 106 -34.68 -9.34 4.55
C ALA A 106 -35.78 -8.31 4.87
N LEU A 107 -35.41 -7.04 5.06
CA LEU A 107 -36.35 -5.93 5.27
C LEU A 107 -37.21 -5.67 4.03
N SER A 108 -36.64 -5.77 2.83
CA SER A 108 -37.40 -5.65 1.58
C SER A 108 -38.48 -6.75 1.47
N MET A 109 -38.12 -8.00 1.79
CA MET A 109 -39.05 -9.13 1.75
C MET A 109 -40.12 -9.05 2.86
N ALA A 110 -39.75 -8.59 4.05
CA ALA A 110 -40.68 -8.34 5.14
C ALA A 110 -41.65 -7.19 4.82
N GLY A 111 -41.17 -6.11 4.19
CA GLY A 111 -42.00 -4.99 3.73
C GLY A 111 -43.06 -5.40 2.70
N THR A 112 -42.69 -6.29 1.76
CA THR A 112 -43.64 -6.90 0.81
C THR A 112 -44.63 -7.88 1.45
N SER A 113 -44.43 -8.28 2.71
CA SER A 113 -45.34 -9.18 3.44
C SER A 113 -46.32 -8.46 4.39
N VAL A 114 -46.11 -7.15 4.64
CA VAL A 114 -46.90 -6.34 5.59
C VAL A 114 -47.71 -5.23 4.88
N GLY A 115 -47.46 -4.96 3.60
CA GLY A 115 -48.24 -4.02 2.79
C GLY A 115 -48.73 -4.64 1.49
N TYR A 116 -50.06 -4.81 1.40
CA TYR A 116 -50.90 -5.47 0.38
C TYR A 116 -50.90 -7.01 0.40
#